data_AF-A0A5P0Z1H6-F1
#
_entry.id   AF-A0A5P0Z1H6-F1
#
_cell.length_a   1.000
_cell.length_b   1.000
_cell.length_c   1.000
_cell.angle_alpha   90.00
_cell.angle_beta   90.00
_cell.angle_gamma   90.00
#
_symmetry.space_group_name_H-M   'P 1'
#
loop_
_entity.id
_entity.type
_entity.pdbx_description
1 polymer ?
#
loop_
_entity_poly.entity_id
_entity_poly.type
_entity_poly.pdbx_seq_one_letter_code
_entity_poly.pdbx_strand_id
1 'polypeptide(L)'
;MAVRPSAIWHHQVAEQARAVALGRLTHANASLAHRYPDDLISRTDTALAAFEAEIAGLPRPAPPVAVLTAVRHVLGALDFLAPRLTDTTCETVERAQLRAYVRQVIAEHDATPAPA
;
A
#
# COMPACT_ATOMS: atom_id res chain seq x y z
N MET A 1 -0.89 -4.46 -13.91
CA MET A 1 -0.06 -3.69 -12.98
C MET A 1 -0.87 -3.44 -11.75
N ALA A 2 -0.39 -3.93 -10.62
CA ALA A 2 -0.99 -3.67 -9.32
C ALA A 2 -0.97 -2.16 -9.02
N VAL A 3 -2.10 -1.63 -8.54
CA VAL A 3 -2.17 -0.22 -8.09
C VAL A 3 -1.84 -0.17 -6.61
N ARG A 4 -0.84 0.63 -6.23
CA ARG A 4 -0.43 0.76 -4.83
C ARG A 4 -1.57 1.33 -3.98
N PRO A 5 -1.89 0.71 -2.82
CA PRO A 5 -2.84 1.27 -1.86
C PRO A 5 -2.50 2.70 -1.42
N SER A 6 -1.20 3.04 -1.27
CA SER A 6 -0.74 4.39 -0.96
C SER A 6 -1.22 5.44 -1.98
N ALA A 7 -1.23 5.10 -3.27
CA ALA A 7 -1.72 5.98 -4.33
C ALA A 7 -3.24 6.21 -4.24
N ILE A 8 -4.00 5.18 -3.85
CA ILE A 8 -5.45 5.27 -3.62
C ILE A 8 -5.72 6.22 -2.46
N TRP A 9 -5.02 6.05 -1.33
CA TRP A 9 -5.20 6.89 -0.15
C TRP A 9 -4.83 8.34 -0.42
N HIS A 10 -3.71 8.57 -1.13
CA HIS A 10 -3.31 9.92 -1.54
C HIS A 10 -4.36 10.60 -2.42
N HIS A 11 -4.93 9.86 -3.39
CA HIS A 11 -6.02 10.37 -4.22
C HIS A 11 -7.25 10.75 -3.39
N GLN A 12 -7.65 9.89 -2.46
CA GLN A 12 -8.80 10.13 -1.58
C GLN A 12 -8.61 11.38 -0.70
N VAL A 13 -7.41 11.60 -0.15
CA VAL A 13 -7.07 12.82 0.60
C VAL A 13 -7.17 14.05 -0.29
N ALA A 14 -6.59 13.99 -1.50
CA ALA A 14 -6.63 15.11 -2.45
C ALA A 14 -8.05 15.45 -2.92
N GLU A 15 -8.90 14.45 -3.17
CA GLU A 15 -10.30 14.65 -3.52
C GLU A 15 -11.09 15.31 -2.39
N GLN A 16 -10.87 14.88 -1.15
CA GLN A 16 -11.53 15.48 0.00
C GLN A 16 -11.10 16.93 0.21
N ALA A 17 -9.81 17.23 0.05
CA ALA A 17 -9.31 18.60 0.11
C ALA A 17 -9.95 19.50 -0.96
N ARG A 18 -10.11 18.99 -2.20
CA ARG A 18 -10.84 19.70 -3.27
C ARG A 18 -12.30 19.91 -2.93
N ALA A 19 -12.99 18.91 -2.36
CA ALA A 19 -14.38 19.03 -1.95
C ALA A 19 -14.57 20.11 -0.88
N VAL A 20 -13.62 20.23 0.07
CA VAL A 20 -13.60 21.30 1.06
C VAL A 20 -13.37 22.66 0.42
N ALA A 21 -12.38 22.79 -0.47
CA ALA A 21 -12.10 24.04 -1.18
C ALA A 21 -13.28 24.52 -2.03
N LEU A 22 -14.06 23.59 -2.58
CA LEU A 22 -15.27 23.87 -3.35
C LEU A 22 -16.53 24.10 -2.47
N GLY A 23 -16.41 24.07 -1.14
CA GLY A 23 -17.53 24.21 -0.22
C GLY A 23 -18.54 23.04 -0.24
N ARG A 24 -18.20 21.93 -0.91
CA ARG A 24 -19.04 20.72 -0.99
C ARG A 24 -18.91 19.84 0.25
N LEU A 25 -17.85 20.05 1.04
CA LEU A 25 -17.60 19.37 2.29
C LEU A 25 -17.14 20.38 3.34
N THR A 26 -17.55 20.21 4.59
CA THR A 26 -17.04 21.01 5.71
C THR A 26 -15.70 20.47 6.18
N HIS A 27 -14.85 21.34 6.74
CA HIS A 27 -13.61 20.90 7.39
C HIS A 27 -13.86 19.87 8.51
N ALA A 28 -14.98 20.00 9.24
CA ALA A 28 -15.37 19.04 10.28
C ALA A 28 -15.64 17.62 9.73
N ASN A 29 -16.09 17.52 8.48
CA ASN A 29 -16.32 16.24 7.81
C ASN A 29 -15.09 15.77 6.99
N ALA A 30 -13.99 16.53 7.02
CA ALA A 30 -12.76 16.25 6.28
C ALA A 30 -11.78 15.38 7.09
N SER A 31 -12.12 14.10 7.30
CA SER A 31 -11.37 13.19 8.19
C SER A 31 -10.23 12.40 7.52
N LEU A 32 -10.14 12.35 6.18
CA LEU A 32 -9.18 11.47 5.51
C LEU A 32 -7.73 11.94 5.68
N ALA A 33 -7.47 13.25 5.78
CA ALA A 33 -6.12 13.74 6.08
C ALA A 33 -5.63 13.34 7.48
N HIS A 34 -6.55 13.13 8.43
CA HIS A 34 -6.22 12.60 9.75
C HIS A 34 -6.05 11.08 9.74
N ARG A 35 -6.85 10.38 8.91
CA ARG A 35 -6.78 8.91 8.76
C ARG A 35 -5.55 8.46 7.97
N TYR A 36 -5.19 9.20 6.92
CA TYR A 36 -4.06 8.94 6.05
C TYR A 36 -3.12 10.15 6.03
N PRO A 37 -2.39 10.40 7.13
CA PRO A 37 -1.42 11.48 7.16
C PRO A 37 -0.30 11.21 6.15
N ASP A 38 0.29 12.28 5.60
CA ASP A 38 1.31 12.17 4.54
C ASP A 38 2.51 11.30 4.96
N ASP A 39 2.91 11.34 6.23
CA ASP A 39 3.98 10.47 6.78
C ASP A 39 3.61 8.98 6.71
N LEU A 40 2.34 8.62 6.96
CA LEU A 40 1.88 7.24 6.82
C LEU A 40 1.90 6.82 5.35
N ILE A 41 1.32 7.63 4.45
CA ILE A 41 1.28 7.35 3.00
C ILE A 41 2.69 7.17 2.47
N SER A 42 3.62 8.08 2.81
CA SER A 42 5.00 8.06 2.34
C SER A 42 5.76 6.83 2.83
N ARG A 43 5.57 6.43 4.09
CA ARG A 43 6.19 5.22 4.65
C ARG A 43 5.62 3.95 4.03
N THR A 44 4.30 3.89 3.82
CA THR A 44 3.69 2.76 3.12
C THR A 44 4.20 2.67 1.70
N ASP A 45 4.28 3.78 0.98
CA ASP A 45 4.79 3.79 -0.39
C ASP A 45 6.24 3.30 -0.47
N THR A 46 7.09 3.75 0.47
CA THR A 46 8.48 3.29 0.58
C THR A 46 8.56 1.79 0.84
N ALA A 47 7.74 1.25 1.75
CA ALA A 47 7.71 -0.17 2.05
C ALA A 47 7.26 -1.01 0.83
N LEU A 48 6.25 -0.55 0.09
CA LEU A 48 5.78 -1.21 -1.12
C LEU A 48 6.81 -1.14 -2.26
N ALA A 49 7.48 0.01 -2.43
CA ALA A 49 8.54 0.17 -3.43
C ALA A 49 9.74 -0.78 -3.15
N ALA A 50 10.13 -0.92 -1.88
CA ALA A 50 11.18 -1.86 -1.49
C ALA A 50 10.77 -3.31 -1.80
N PHE A 51 9.53 -3.69 -1.48
CA PHE A 51 8.98 -5.01 -1.81
C PHE A 51 8.96 -5.29 -3.31
N GLU A 52 8.53 -4.33 -4.13
CA GLU A 52 8.52 -4.46 -5.59
C GLU A 52 9.93 -4.64 -6.15
N ALA A 53 10.90 -3.89 -5.62
CA ALA A 53 12.30 -4.04 -6.01
C ALA A 53 12.86 -5.41 -5.62
N GLU A 54 12.53 -5.91 -4.42
CA GLU A 54 12.90 -7.26 -3.98
C GLU A 54 12.32 -8.33 -4.91
N ILE A 55 11.02 -8.28 -5.22
CA ILE A 55 10.36 -9.23 -6.13
C ILE A 55 10.92 -9.14 -7.55
N ALA A 56 11.14 -7.93 -8.07
CA ALA A 56 11.70 -7.74 -9.41
C ALA A 56 13.13 -8.28 -9.55
N GLY A 57 13.90 -8.30 -8.45
CA GLY A 57 15.24 -8.86 -8.40
C GLY A 57 15.30 -10.40 -8.29
N LEU A 58 14.17 -11.08 -8.09
CA LEU A 58 14.16 -12.54 -7.98
C LEU A 58 14.32 -13.21 -9.35
N PRO A 59 15.01 -14.36 -9.42
CA PRO A 59 15.08 -15.16 -10.64
C PRO A 59 13.70 -15.72 -10.97
N ARG A 60 13.46 -16.05 -12.24
CA ARG A 60 12.18 -16.62 -12.69
C ARG A 60 12.34 -18.09 -13.12
N PRO A 61 11.57 -19.03 -12.55
CA PRO A 61 10.60 -18.85 -11.46
C PRO A 61 11.26 -18.54 -10.11
N ALA A 62 10.60 -17.73 -9.30
CA ALA A 62 11.12 -17.33 -8.01
C ALA A 62 11.09 -18.49 -7.00
N PRO A 63 12.17 -18.73 -6.23
CA PRO A 63 12.15 -19.74 -5.20
C PRO A 63 11.12 -19.36 -4.13
N PRO A 64 10.23 -20.29 -3.69
CA PRO A 64 9.19 -19.96 -2.72
C PRO A 64 9.72 -19.32 -1.43
N VAL A 65 10.90 -19.73 -0.98
CA VAL A 65 11.57 -19.16 0.20
C VAL A 65 11.95 -17.69 0.00
N ALA A 66 12.34 -17.29 -1.20
CA ALA A 66 12.69 -15.90 -1.50
C ALA A 66 11.44 -15.01 -1.56
N VAL A 67 10.36 -15.50 -2.19
CA VAL A 67 9.06 -14.80 -2.20
C VAL A 67 8.53 -14.61 -0.78
N LEU A 68 8.54 -15.68 0.04
CA LEU A 68 8.11 -15.60 1.44
C LEU A 68 8.97 -14.63 2.27
N THR A 69 10.27 -14.53 1.96
CA THR A 69 11.17 -13.58 2.62
C THR A 69 10.79 -12.14 2.29
N ALA A 70 10.57 -11.82 1.01
CA ALA A 70 10.12 -10.49 0.59
C ALA A 70 8.75 -10.13 1.19
N VAL A 71 7.81 -11.08 1.23
CA VAL A 71 6.51 -10.90 1.90
C VAL A 71 6.69 -10.63 3.40
N ARG A 72 7.61 -11.32 4.07
CA ARG A 72 7.87 -11.09 5.50
C ARG A 72 8.46 -9.70 5.74
N HIS A 73 9.36 -9.22 4.89
CA HIS A 73 9.94 -7.89 5.00
C HIS A 73 8.86 -6.81 4.87
N VAL A 74 8.02 -6.88 3.84
CA VAL A 74 6.96 -5.88 3.64
C VAL A 74 5.94 -5.93 4.77
N LEU A 75 5.55 -7.12 5.24
CA LEU A 75 4.62 -7.24 6.37
C LEU A 75 5.22 -6.67 7.66
N GLY A 76 6.50 -6.92 7.95
CA GLY A 76 7.18 -6.35 9.10
C GLY A 76 7.27 -4.82 9.04
N ALA A 77 7.57 -4.27 7.86
CA ALA A 77 7.59 -2.82 7.64
C ALA A 77 6.20 -2.20 7.82
N LEU A 78 5.15 -2.87 7.35
CA LEU A 78 3.76 -2.41 7.48
C LEU A 78 3.21 -2.58 8.90
N ASP A 79 3.59 -3.62 9.62
CA ASP A 79 3.14 -3.85 11.01
C ASP A 79 3.74 -2.82 11.96
N PHE A 80 4.96 -2.34 11.70
CA PHE A 80 5.54 -1.19 12.39
C PHE A 80 4.72 0.11 12.21
N LEU A 81 3.93 0.21 11.14
CA LEU A 81 3.03 1.36 10.91
C LEU A 81 1.65 1.18 11.56
N ALA A 82 1.28 -0.03 11.97
CA ALA A 82 -0.01 -0.36 12.58
C ALA A 82 -0.38 0.41 13.86
N PRO A 83 0.56 0.78 14.78
CA PRO A 83 0.22 1.57 15.96
C PRO A 83 -0.28 2.98 15.63
N ARG A 84 -0.07 3.47 14.41
CA ARG A 84 -0.59 4.76 13.92
C ARG A 84 -1.95 4.65 13.23
N LEU A 85 -2.46 3.44 13.05
CA LEU A 85 -3.74 3.12 12.43
C LEU A 85 -4.83 2.76 13.48
N THR A 86 -4.55 2.93 14.76
CA THR A 86 -5.41 2.53 15.90
C THR A 86 -6.57 3.49 16.14
N ASP A 87 -7.40 3.70 15.12
CA ASP A 87 -8.80 4.11 15.31
C ASP A 87 -9.65 2.96 14.73
N THR A 88 -10.44 2.33 15.59
CA THR A 88 -10.89 0.92 15.57
C THR A 88 -11.86 0.49 14.45
N THR A 89 -11.85 1.19 13.31
CA THR A 89 -12.54 0.82 12.06
C THR A 89 -11.62 0.77 10.82
N CYS A 90 -10.36 1.22 10.95
CA CYS A 90 -9.34 1.26 9.89
C CYS A 90 -8.61 -0.09 9.67
N GLU A 91 -9.03 -1.16 10.36
CA GLU A 91 -8.26 -2.41 10.44
C GLU A 91 -8.60 -3.45 9.35
N THR A 92 -9.67 -3.27 8.57
CA THR A 92 -10.13 -4.32 7.64
C THR A 92 -9.89 -3.99 6.18
N VAL A 93 -10.19 -2.77 5.72
CA VAL A 93 -10.14 -2.41 4.29
C VAL A 93 -8.70 -2.17 3.84
N GLU A 94 -7.93 -1.41 4.61
CA GLU A 94 -6.53 -1.05 4.34
C GLU A 94 -5.66 -2.31 4.35
N ARG A 95 -5.84 -3.18 5.36
CA ARG A 95 -5.15 -4.47 5.44
C ARG A 95 -5.57 -5.40 4.29
N ALA A 96 -6.83 -5.36 3.85
CA ALA A 96 -7.26 -6.12 2.68
C ALA A 96 -6.64 -5.60 1.39
N GLN A 97 -6.57 -4.27 1.19
CA GLN A 97 -5.92 -3.64 0.05
C GLN A 97 -4.43 -3.98 -0.01
N LEU A 98 -3.71 -3.88 1.11
CA LEU A 98 -2.30 -4.25 1.19
C LEU A 98 -2.06 -5.73 0.87
N ARG A 99 -2.89 -6.64 1.43
CA ARG A 99 -2.80 -8.08 1.13
C ARG A 99 -3.11 -8.39 -0.34
N ALA A 100 -4.13 -7.74 -0.91
CA ALA A 100 -4.49 -7.90 -2.31
C ALA A 100 -3.35 -7.42 -3.22
N TYR A 101 -2.75 -6.27 -2.90
CA TYR A 101 -1.61 -5.73 -3.63
C TYR A 101 -0.41 -6.68 -3.64
N VAL A 102 0.02 -7.15 -2.47
CA VAL A 102 1.16 -8.08 -2.35
C VAL A 102 0.93 -9.35 -3.17
N ARG A 103 -0.28 -9.94 -3.09
CA ARG A 103 -0.64 -11.11 -3.90
C ARG A 103 -0.60 -10.83 -5.39
N GLN A 104 -1.09 -9.68 -5.82
CA GLN A 104 -1.11 -9.30 -7.22
C GLN A 104 0.30 -9.09 -7.78
N VAL A 105 1.20 -8.42 -7.04
CA VAL A 105 2.60 -8.22 -7.46
C VAL A 105 3.32 -9.57 -7.66
N ILE A 106 3.10 -10.53 -6.75
CA ILE A 106 3.67 -11.88 -6.87
C ILE A 106 3.10 -12.58 -8.12
N ALA A 107 1.78 -12.54 -8.30
CA ALA A 107 1.14 -13.16 -9.46
C ALA A 107 1.59 -12.53 -10.80
N GLU A 108 1.77 -11.21 -10.86
CA GLU A 108 2.29 -10.51 -12.04
C GLU A 108 3.76 -10.87 -12.32
N HIS A 109 4.57 -11.04 -11.27
CA HIS A 109 5.94 -11.51 -11.40
C HIS A 109 6.01 -12.95 -11.92
N ASP A 110 5.14 -13.85 -11.48
CA ASP A 110 5.15 -15.24 -11.95
C ASP A 110 4.51 -15.42 -13.34
N ALA A 111 3.53 -14.59 -13.71
CA ALA A 111 2.83 -14.68 -14.98
C ALA A 111 3.59 -14.08 -16.18
N THR A 112 4.54 -13.18 -15.94
CA THR A 112 5.32 -12.56 -17.03
C THR A 112 6.40 -13.56 -17.48
N PRO A 113 6.61 -13.84 -18.78
CA PRO A 113 7.72 -14.69 -19.23
C PRO A 113 9.07 -14.00 -19.01
N ALA A 114 10.12 -14.75 -18.63
CA ALA A 114 11.48 -14.18 -18.50
C ALA A 114 11.91 -13.55 -19.85
N PRO A 115 12.57 -12.37 -19.85
CA PRO A 115 13.15 -11.84 -21.08
C PRO A 115 14.22 -12.84 -21.58
N ALA A 116 14.11 -13.21 -22.85
CA ALA A 116 15.00 -14.14 -23.55
C ALA A 116 16.41 -13.57 -23.72
#